data_AF-A0A6I1K438-F1
#
_entry.id   AF-A0A6I1K438-F1
#
_cell.length_a   1.000
_cell.length_b   1.000
_cell.length_c   1.000
_cell.angle_alpha   90.00
_cell.angle_beta   90.00
_cell.angle_gamma   90.00
#
_symmetry.space_group_name_H-M   'P 1'
#
loop_
_entity.id
_entity.type
_entity.pdbx_description
1 polymer ?
#
loop_
_entity_poly.entity_id
_entity_poly.type
_entity_poly.pdbx_seq_one_letter_code
_entity_poly.pdbx_strand_id
1 'polypeptide(L)'
;MSDCFFASTLSDSQLGHSVVYFEPEQRWFYLEPRDDLYHPTTEAKLMTLLSALLVRCAEEMPAGVDKVNLFVKFRADETLRAVVKKARSVLAAEATFFSPTSPNRRIEGEEQHGQLARQFIGMAIKPQRGHLLSVNDCYAGFAGFCRNNGVEPVARKAFRQLVADIIKEEFGVGLRADLKDSEGRYLRGWKGLAVEEAGRG
;
A
#
# COMPACT_ATOMS: atom_id res chain seq x y z
N MET A 1 5.85 18.68 28.74
CA MET A 1 5.28 18.13 27.49
C MET A 1 6.33 17.19 26.91
N SER A 2 6.03 15.91 26.73
CA SER A 2 7.03 14.90 26.35
C SER A 2 7.20 14.86 24.83
N ASP A 3 8.38 14.48 24.34
CA ASP A 3 8.64 14.32 22.90
C ASP A 3 7.68 13.32 22.25
N CYS A 4 7.18 12.35 23.01
CA CYS A 4 6.15 11.41 22.56
C CYS A 4 4.82 12.10 22.24
N PHE A 5 4.44 13.14 23.00
CA PHE A 5 3.22 13.91 22.70
C PHE A 5 3.33 14.58 21.33
N PHE A 6 4.42 15.32 21.08
CA PHE A 6 4.63 15.96 19.78
C PHE A 6 4.82 14.94 18.64
N ALA A 7 5.47 13.80 18.92
CA ALA A 7 5.56 12.71 17.96
C ALA A 7 4.18 12.17 17.55
N SER A 8 3.27 11.98 18.51
CA SER A 8 1.89 11.54 18.23
C SER A 8 1.10 12.58 17.43
N THR A 9 1.34 13.88 17.62
CA THR A 9 0.62 14.93 16.87
C THR A 9 0.88 14.91 15.36
N LEU A 10 1.96 14.27 14.90
CA LEU A 10 2.24 14.09 13.47
C LEU A 10 1.27 13.10 12.80
N SER A 11 0.52 12.31 13.58
CA SER A 11 -0.47 11.37 13.09
C SER A 11 -1.72 11.46 13.98
N ASP A 12 -2.46 12.55 13.78
CA ASP A 12 -3.68 12.83 14.52
C ASP A 12 -4.86 13.01 13.55
N SER A 13 -5.80 12.07 13.63
CA SER A 13 -7.05 12.09 12.87
C SER A 13 -7.86 13.37 13.06
N GLN A 14 -7.78 14.03 14.21
CA GLN A 14 -8.49 15.28 14.49
C GLN A 14 -7.87 16.47 13.75
N LEU A 15 -6.58 16.39 13.44
CA LEU A 15 -5.86 17.39 12.67
C LEU A 15 -5.87 17.12 11.16
N GLY A 16 -6.59 16.09 10.72
CA GLY A 16 -6.81 15.77 9.31
C GLY A 16 -5.56 15.28 8.57
N HIS A 17 -4.57 14.77 9.29
CA HIS A 17 -3.37 14.21 8.69
C HIS A 17 -2.92 12.93 9.41
N SER A 18 -2.37 11.99 8.65
CA SER A 18 -1.81 10.75 9.19
C SER A 18 -0.43 10.52 8.61
N VAL A 19 0.53 10.24 9.47
CA VAL A 19 1.92 9.90 9.12
C VAL A 19 2.26 8.57 9.75
N VAL A 20 2.97 7.72 8.99
CA VAL A 20 3.46 6.43 9.46
C VAL A 20 4.93 6.23 9.05
N TYR A 21 5.69 5.58 9.91
CA TYR A 21 7.03 5.09 9.60
C TYR A 21 6.96 3.61 9.27
N PHE A 22 7.14 3.25 8.01
CA PHE A 22 7.10 1.86 7.57
C PHE A 22 8.47 1.21 7.78
N GLU A 23 8.58 0.38 8.81
CA GLU A 23 9.84 -0.22 9.24
C GLU A 23 10.52 -1.08 8.17
N PRO A 24 9.81 -1.93 7.38
CA PRO A 24 10.45 -2.77 6.37
C PRO A 24 11.24 -1.99 5.32
N GLU A 25 10.80 -0.76 4.98
CA GLU A 25 11.46 0.11 4.00
C GLU A 25 12.25 1.25 4.64
N GLN A 26 12.22 1.34 5.97
CA GLN A 26 12.79 2.44 6.75
C GLN A 26 12.36 3.82 6.24
N ARG A 27 11.10 3.95 5.82
CA ARG A 27 10.60 5.11 5.07
C ARG A 27 9.35 5.70 5.71
N TRP A 28 9.23 7.03 5.60
CA TRP A 28 8.05 7.77 6.04
C TRP A 28 7.00 7.86 4.94
N PHE A 29 5.74 7.72 5.33
CA PHE A 29 4.58 7.91 4.47
C PHE A 29 3.57 8.86 5.11
N TYR A 30 2.94 9.69 4.29
CA TYR A 30 1.89 10.64 4.67
C TYR A 30 0.61 10.29 3.91
N LEU A 31 -0.52 10.19 4.60
CA LEU A 31 -1.83 9.95 3.98
C LEU A 31 -2.33 11.26 3.36
N GLU A 32 -2.47 11.28 2.03
CA GLU A 32 -3.06 12.39 1.31
C GLU A 32 -4.60 12.29 1.34
N PRO A 33 -5.32 13.24 1.98
CA PRO A 33 -6.76 13.14 2.13
C PRO A 33 -7.55 13.18 0.80
N ARG A 34 -6.93 13.65 -0.28
CA ARG A 34 -7.58 13.79 -1.59
C ARG A 34 -7.79 12.46 -2.30
N ASP A 35 -6.81 11.57 -2.22
CA ASP A 35 -6.82 10.28 -2.92
C ASP A 35 -6.91 9.09 -1.95
N ASP A 36 -6.83 9.33 -0.65
CA ASP A 36 -6.81 8.30 0.39
C ASP A 36 -5.65 7.30 0.18
N LEU A 37 -4.51 7.82 -0.29
CA LEU A 37 -3.28 7.09 -0.51
C LEU A 37 -2.13 7.64 0.33
N TYR A 38 -1.27 6.73 0.78
CA TYR A 38 -0.01 7.07 1.43
C TYR A 38 1.06 7.45 0.39
N HIS A 39 1.62 8.64 0.53
CA HIS A 39 2.70 9.16 -0.30
C HIS A 39 4.02 9.18 0.48
N PRO A 40 5.16 8.82 -0.14
CA PRO A 40 6.46 8.98 0.48
C PRO A 40 6.72 10.42 0.92
N THR A 41 7.21 10.58 2.15
CA THR A 41 7.59 11.88 2.70
C THR A 41 8.99 11.84 3.32
N THR A 42 9.47 12.99 3.77
CA THR A 42 10.82 13.15 4.33
C THR A 42 10.77 13.74 5.72
N GLU A 43 11.80 13.50 6.52
CA GLU A 43 11.90 14.08 7.87
C GLU A 43 11.85 15.62 7.84
N ALA A 44 12.44 16.25 6.82
CA ALA A 44 12.38 17.70 6.63
C ALA A 44 10.94 18.21 6.43
N LYS A 45 10.10 17.46 5.69
CA LYS A 45 8.67 17.79 5.54
C LYS A 45 7.93 17.62 6.87
N LEU A 46 8.24 16.58 7.64
CA LEU A 46 7.63 16.36 8.97
C LEU A 46 8.02 17.44 9.97
N MET A 47 9.29 17.88 9.97
CA MET A 47 9.75 19.01 10.79
C MET A 47 9.02 20.30 10.40
N THR A 48 8.82 20.53 9.09
CA THR A 48 8.04 21.67 8.59
C THR A 48 6.59 21.61 9.07
N LEU A 49 5.95 20.44 8.99
CA LEU A 49 4.58 20.21 9.46
C LEU A 49 4.46 20.51 10.96
N LEU A 50 5.34 19.95 11.79
CA LEU A 50 5.34 20.19 13.23
C LEU A 50 5.55 21.67 13.57
N SER A 51 6.48 22.33 12.87
CA SER A 51 6.71 23.78 13.02
C SER A 51 5.46 24.59 12.68
N ALA A 52 4.73 24.23 11.63
CA ALA A 52 3.48 24.89 11.24
C ALA A 52 2.35 24.65 12.26
N LEU A 53 2.22 23.44 12.82
CA LEU A 53 1.26 23.14 13.89
C LEU A 53 1.53 23.97 15.15
N LEU A 54 2.80 24.14 15.53
CA LEU A 54 3.18 24.98 16.67
C LEU A 54 2.84 26.46 16.46
N VAL A 55 2.99 26.97 15.23
CA VAL A 55 2.59 28.35 14.86
C VAL A 55 1.08 28.50 14.97
N ARG A 56 0.31 27.58 14.39
CA ARG A 56 -1.15 27.61 14.44
C ARG A 56 -1.66 27.55 15.88
N CYS A 57 -1.06 26.69 16.71
CA CYS A 57 -1.37 26.61 18.13
C CYS A 57 -1.10 27.95 18.83
N ALA A 58 0.01 28.62 18.52
CA ALA A 58 0.31 29.95 19.05
C ALA A 58 -0.71 31.01 18.58
N GLU A 59 -1.21 30.94 17.35
CA GLU A 59 -2.21 31.87 16.82
C GLU A 59 -3.57 31.72 17.50
N GLU A 60 -3.99 30.48 17.76
CA GLU A 60 -5.28 30.16 18.39
C GLU A 60 -5.30 30.40 19.91
N MET A 61 -4.15 30.62 20.54
CA MET A 61 -4.04 30.90 21.98
C MET A 61 -4.57 32.29 22.39
N PRO A 62 -5.32 32.42 23.51
CA PRO A 62 -5.84 33.68 24.03
C PRO A 62 -4.77 34.76 24.27
N ALA A 63 -5.18 36.03 24.20
CA ALA A 63 -4.34 37.16 24.57
C ALA A 63 -3.96 37.08 26.06
N GLY A 64 -2.66 37.08 26.36
CA GLY A 64 -2.12 36.97 27.73
C GLY A 64 -1.42 35.65 28.06
N VAL A 65 -1.49 34.65 27.17
CA VAL A 65 -0.67 33.42 27.29
C VAL A 65 0.73 33.69 26.74
N ASP A 66 1.77 33.26 27.47
CA ASP A 66 3.15 33.34 26.98
C ASP A 66 3.39 32.34 25.83
N LYS A 67 3.71 32.89 24.66
CA LYS A 67 3.95 32.15 23.41
C LYS A 67 5.45 32.01 23.09
N VAL A 68 6.34 32.64 23.85
CA VAL A 68 7.79 32.74 23.51
C VAL A 68 8.40 31.35 23.32
N ASN A 69 8.06 30.40 24.20
CA ASN A 69 8.60 29.04 24.11
C ASN A 69 8.15 28.27 22.86
N LEU A 70 6.96 28.56 22.31
CA LEU A 70 6.50 27.95 21.05
C LEU A 70 7.39 28.38 19.88
N PHE A 71 7.84 29.64 19.87
CA PHE A 71 8.67 30.17 18.79
C PHE A 71 10.17 29.90 18.96
N VAL A 72 10.68 30.03 20.19
CA VAL A 72 12.13 29.99 20.44
C VAL A 72 12.62 28.60 20.80
N LYS A 73 11.88 27.87 21.65
CA LYS A 73 12.32 26.58 22.17
C LYS A 73 11.81 25.41 21.33
N PHE A 74 10.49 25.32 21.14
CA PHE A 74 9.89 24.14 20.51
C PHE A 74 10.05 24.10 18.98
N ARG A 75 10.19 25.27 18.33
CA ARG A 75 10.51 25.38 16.90
C ARG A 75 12.01 25.36 16.59
N ALA A 76 12.87 25.21 17.59
CA ALA A 76 14.31 25.05 17.35
C ALA A 76 14.58 23.76 16.55
N ASP A 77 15.45 23.83 15.56
CA ASP A 77 15.75 22.73 14.64
C ASP A 77 16.17 21.44 15.37
N GLU A 78 16.99 21.56 16.41
CA GLU A 78 17.42 20.43 17.25
C GLU A 78 16.23 19.75 17.94
N THR A 79 15.27 20.54 18.45
CA THR A 79 14.08 20.02 19.12
C THR A 79 13.16 19.32 18.12
N LEU A 80 12.91 19.94 16.96
CA LEU A 80 12.09 19.34 15.90
C LEU A 80 12.71 18.02 15.40
N ARG A 81 14.03 17.99 15.21
CA ARG A 81 14.75 16.76 14.81
C ARG A 81 14.64 15.68 15.88
N ALA A 82 14.79 16.02 17.15
CA ALA A 82 14.65 15.08 18.26
C ALA A 82 13.24 14.47 18.30
N VAL A 83 12.20 15.29 18.10
CA VAL A 83 10.81 14.83 18.02
C VAL A 83 10.61 13.89 16.84
N VAL A 84 11.02 14.25 15.62
CA VAL A 84 10.85 13.38 14.44
C VAL A 84 11.63 12.07 14.60
N LYS A 85 12.82 12.10 15.19
CA LYS A 85 13.59 10.90 15.51
C LYS A 85 12.82 10.00 16.49
N LYS A 86 12.21 10.56 17.52
CA LYS A 86 11.39 9.80 18.48
C LYS A 86 10.10 9.27 17.82
N ALA A 87 9.53 10.04 16.89
CA ALA A 87 8.33 9.68 16.17
C ALA A 87 8.47 8.39 15.36
N ARG A 88 9.68 8.04 14.89
CA ARG A 88 9.92 6.76 14.20
C ARG A 88 9.42 5.57 15.01
N SER A 89 9.66 5.55 16.31
CA SER A 89 9.22 4.46 17.19
C SER A 89 7.75 4.58 17.61
N VAL A 90 7.22 5.80 17.68
CA VAL A 90 5.83 6.04 18.10
C VAL A 90 4.85 5.74 16.95
N LEU A 91 5.26 6.04 15.72
CA LEU A 91 4.47 5.91 14.49
C LEU A 91 4.95 4.74 13.62
N ALA A 92 5.66 3.77 14.22
CA ALA A 92 6.11 2.57 13.53
C ALA A 92 4.89 1.75 13.08
N ALA A 93 4.80 1.51 11.78
CA ALA A 93 3.81 0.65 11.17
C ALA A 93 4.39 -0.76 10.98
N GLU A 94 3.59 -1.76 11.35
CA GLU A 94 3.95 -3.17 11.19
C GLU A 94 4.11 -3.56 9.72
N ALA A 95 4.81 -4.67 9.45
CA ALA A 95 5.06 -5.14 8.09
C ALA A 95 3.78 -5.43 7.27
N THR A 96 2.66 -5.71 7.94
CA THR A 96 1.36 -5.99 7.33
C THR A 96 0.57 -4.73 6.97
N PHE A 97 1.08 -3.54 7.33
CA PHE A 97 0.39 -2.26 7.14
C PHE A 97 0.07 -1.98 5.66
N PHE A 98 1.04 -2.21 4.76
CA PHE A 98 0.86 -2.14 3.31
C PHE A 98 0.78 -3.56 2.71
N SER A 99 -0.22 -4.33 3.12
CA SER A 99 -0.46 -5.66 2.58
C SER A 99 -1.61 -5.64 1.55
N PRO A 100 -1.69 -6.63 0.63
CA PRO A 100 -2.79 -6.71 -0.32
C PRO A 100 -4.18 -6.84 0.32
N THR A 101 -4.27 -7.22 1.59
CA THR A 101 -5.52 -7.34 2.35
C THR A 101 -5.76 -6.16 3.30
N SER A 102 -4.78 -5.24 3.42
CA SER A 102 -4.92 -4.03 4.23
C SER A 102 -5.78 -2.99 3.52
N PRO A 103 -6.59 -2.21 4.26
CA PRO A 103 -7.25 -1.03 3.70
C PRO A 103 -6.26 0.09 3.36
N ASN A 104 -5.07 0.10 3.97
CA ASN A 104 -4.06 1.14 3.75
C ASN A 104 -3.31 0.87 2.44
N ARG A 105 -3.30 1.85 1.54
CA ARG A 105 -2.66 1.77 0.22
C ARG A 105 -1.68 2.91 0.07
N ARG A 106 -0.57 2.68 -0.64
CA ARG A 106 0.37 3.74 -1.03
C ARG A 106 0.44 3.92 -2.54
N ILE A 107 0.93 5.08 -2.96
CA ILE A 107 1.25 5.32 -4.36
C ILE A 107 2.34 4.35 -4.82
N GLU A 108 2.10 3.69 -5.95
CA GLU A 108 3.03 2.71 -6.57
C GLU A 108 3.46 1.56 -5.63
N GLY A 109 2.61 1.20 -4.67
CA GLY A 109 2.89 0.12 -3.73
C GLY A 109 2.92 -1.26 -4.38
N GLU A 110 3.86 -2.12 -3.97
CA GLU A 110 3.91 -3.53 -4.40
C GLU A 110 2.60 -4.29 -4.12
N GLU A 111 1.82 -3.86 -3.11
CA GLU A 111 0.53 -4.42 -2.76
C GLU A 111 -0.56 -4.18 -3.81
N GLN A 112 -0.41 -3.15 -4.65
CA GLN A 112 -1.40 -2.77 -5.66
C GLN A 112 -1.61 -3.88 -6.69
N HIS A 113 -0.52 -4.51 -7.15
CA HIS A 113 -0.63 -5.65 -8.07
C HIS A 113 -1.25 -6.87 -7.40
N GLY A 114 -1.00 -7.08 -6.10
CA GLY A 114 -1.64 -8.15 -5.33
C GLY A 114 -3.14 -7.96 -5.18
N GLN A 115 -3.60 -6.73 -4.92
CA GLN A 115 -5.02 -6.39 -4.87
C GLN A 115 -5.70 -6.58 -6.22
N LEU A 116 -5.12 -6.03 -7.29
CA LEU A 116 -5.63 -6.22 -8.65
C LEU A 116 -5.65 -7.69 -9.05
N ALA A 117 -4.65 -8.48 -8.63
CA ALA A 117 -4.62 -9.91 -8.89
C ALA A 117 -5.78 -10.62 -8.17
N ARG A 118 -5.99 -10.36 -6.87
CA ARG A 118 -7.13 -10.93 -6.12
C ARG A 118 -8.47 -10.55 -6.75
N GLN A 119 -8.65 -9.28 -7.13
CA GLN A 119 -9.86 -8.80 -7.79
C GLN A 119 -10.07 -9.48 -9.15
N PHE A 120 -9.04 -9.52 -10.00
CA PHE A 120 -9.08 -10.22 -11.28
C PHE A 120 -9.44 -11.70 -11.11
N ILE A 121 -8.82 -12.38 -10.14
CA ILE A 121 -9.06 -13.80 -9.87
C ILE A 121 -10.51 -14.03 -9.42
N GLY A 122 -11.02 -13.26 -8.47
CA GLY A 122 -12.39 -13.40 -7.99
C GLY A 122 -13.46 -13.07 -9.04
N MET A 123 -13.17 -12.09 -9.92
CA MET A 123 -14.11 -11.67 -10.96
C MET A 123 -14.08 -12.57 -12.19
N ALA A 124 -12.89 -12.84 -12.73
CA ALA A 124 -12.71 -13.42 -14.07
C ALA A 124 -12.31 -14.90 -14.07
N ILE A 125 -11.86 -15.48 -12.95
CA ILE A 125 -11.51 -16.91 -12.91
C ILE A 125 -12.65 -17.70 -12.29
N LYS A 126 -13.09 -18.76 -12.97
CA LYS A 126 -14.14 -19.65 -12.51
C LYS A 126 -13.72 -21.12 -12.55
N PRO A 127 -14.23 -21.96 -11.61
CA PRO A 127 -14.09 -23.40 -11.72
C PRO A 127 -14.84 -23.93 -12.95
N GLN A 128 -14.12 -24.58 -13.87
CA GLN A 128 -14.69 -25.20 -15.05
C GLN A 128 -14.07 -26.57 -15.30
N ARG A 129 -14.86 -27.63 -15.11
CA ARG A 129 -14.38 -29.01 -15.26
C ARG A 129 -13.91 -29.27 -16.70
N GLY A 130 -12.84 -30.04 -16.83
CA GLY A 130 -12.23 -30.38 -18.12
C GLY A 130 -11.42 -29.26 -18.76
N HIS A 131 -11.51 -28.03 -18.25
CA HIS A 131 -10.73 -26.90 -18.74
C HIS A 131 -9.37 -26.82 -18.07
N LEU A 132 -8.49 -26.10 -18.75
CA LEU A 132 -7.13 -25.84 -18.34
C LEU A 132 -6.90 -24.35 -18.51
N LEU A 133 -6.49 -23.71 -17.42
CA LEU A 133 -6.05 -22.32 -17.45
C LEU A 133 -4.53 -22.32 -17.48
N SER A 134 -3.94 -21.93 -18.61
CA SER A 134 -2.49 -21.76 -18.66
C SER A 134 -2.07 -20.49 -17.90
N VAL A 135 -0.85 -20.49 -17.37
CA VAL A 135 -0.23 -19.26 -16.85
C VAL A 135 -0.20 -18.17 -17.92
N ASN A 136 -0.12 -18.59 -19.20
CA ASN A 136 -0.02 -17.64 -20.27
C ASN A 136 -1.32 -16.86 -20.49
N ASP A 137 -2.43 -17.56 -20.54
CA ASP A 137 -3.77 -16.98 -20.75
C ASP A 137 -4.20 -16.19 -19.51
N CYS A 138 -3.92 -16.73 -18.32
CA CYS A 138 -4.16 -16.02 -17.06
C CYS A 138 -3.40 -14.69 -17.01
N TYR A 139 -2.14 -14.66 -17.46
CA TYR A 139 -1.35 -13.43 -17.53
C TYR A 139 -1.91 -12.44 -18.57
N ALA A 140 -2.37 -12.93 -19.73
CA ALA A 140 -2.97 -12.07 -20.76
C ALA A 140 -4.23 -11.38 -20.23
N GLY A 141 -5.11 -12.12 -19.55
CA GLY A 141 -6.29 -11.57 -18.87
C GLY A 141 -5.94 -10.54 -17.80
N PHE A 142 -4.99 -10.88 -16.91
CA PHE A 142 -4.53 -9.96 -15.87
C PHE A 142 -3.88 -8.69 -16.43
N ALA A 143 -3.04 -8.80 -17.47
CA ALA A 143 -2.42 -7.65 -18.10
C ALA A 143 -3.44 -6.73 -18.79
N GLY A 144 -4.52 -7.30 -19.34
CA GLY A 144 -5.68 -6.52 -19.79
C GLY A 144 -6.36 -5.81 -18.62
N PHE A 145 -6.60 -6.53 -17.52
CA PHE A 145 -7.22 -5.99 -16.32
C PHE A 145 -6.43 -4.84 -15.68
N CYS A 146 -5.10 -4.96 -15.54
CA CYS A 146 -4.23 -3.89 -15.04
C CYS A 146 -4.32 -2.63 -15.90
N ARG A 147 -4.22 -2.77 -17.24
CA ARG A 147 -4.29 -1.64 -18.16
C ARG A 147 -5.65 -0.94 -18.12
N ASN A 148 -6.74 -1.69 -17.99
CA ASN A 148 -8.08 -1.13 -17.81
C ASN A 148 -8.25 -0.37 -16.48
N ASN A 149 -7.45 -0.69 -15.47
CA ASN A 149 -7.40 0.01 -14.19
C ASN A 149 -6.28 1.08 -14.14
N GLY A 150 -5.66 1.41 -15.28
CA GLY A 150 -4.61 2.44 -15.37
C GLY A 150 -3.26 2.06 -14.75
N VAL A 151 -3.00 0.76 -14.57
CA VAL A 151 -1.77 0.24 -13.94
C VAL A 151 -0.97 -0.58 -14.95
N GLU A 152 0.34 -0.38 -14.98
CA GLU A 152 1.22 -1.22 -15.80
C GLU A 152 1.36 -2.61 -15.17
N PRO A 153 1.15 -3.70 -15.92
CA PRO A 153 1.28 -5.05 -15.40
C PRO A 153 2.73 -5.38 -14.99
N VAL A 154 2.87 -6.11 -13.88
CA VAL A 154 4.16 -6.68 -13.46
C VAL A 154 4.70 -7.66 -14.48
N ALA A 155 6.03 -7.83 -14.50
CA ALA A 155 6.68 -8.84 -15.33
C ALA A 155 6.11 -10.25 -15.05
N ARG A 156 5.98 -11.06 -16.11
CA ARG A 156 5.36 -12.40 -16.07
C ARG A 156 5.93 -13.33 -14.97
N LYS A 157 7.22 -13.21 -14.65
CA LYS A 157 7.87 -13.98 -13.58
C LYS A 157 7.31 -13.61 -12.20
N ALA A 158 7.15 -12.32 -11.91
CA ALA A 158 6.59 -11.81 -10.67
C ALA A 158 5.09 -12.14 -10.57
N PHE A 159 4.34 -11.94 -11.67
CA PHE A 159 2.94 -12.35 -11.77
C PHE A 159 2.72 -13.81 -11.39
N ARG A 160 3.55 -14.74 -11.92
CA ARG A 160 3.40 -16.17 -11.64
C ARG A 160 3.52 -16.48 -10.15
N GLN A 161 4.45 -15.83 -9.46
CA GLN A 161 4.63 -16.04 -8.02
C GLN A 161 3.40 -15.53 -7.26
N LEU A 162 2.97 -14.30 -7.58
CA LEU A 162 1.83 -13.65 -6.95
C LEU A 162 0.52 -14.45 -7.09
N VAL A 163 0.20 -14.88 -8.31
CA VAL A 163 -1.09 -15.52 -8.62
C VAL A 163 -1.15 -16.99 -8.19
N ALA A 164 -0.01 -17.69 -8.14
CA ALA A 164 0.01 -19.09 -7.70
C ALA A 164 -0.48 -19.25 -6.25
N ASP A 165 -0.07 -18.35 -5.36
CA ASP A 165 -0.47 -18.37 -3.96
C ASP A 165 -1.96 -17.99 -3.83
N ILE A 166 -2.41 -16.95 -4.53
CA ILE A 166 -3.82 -16.51 -4.49
C ILE A 166 -4.77 -17.58 -5.04
N ILE A 167 -4.46 -18.20 -6.19
CA ILE A 167 -5.33 -19.26 -6.76
C ILE A 167 -5.38 -20.48 -5.85
N LYS A 168 -4.27 -20.81 -5.18
CA LYS A 168 -4.24 -21.92 -4.22
C LYS A 168 -5.12 -21.61 -3.00
N GLU A 169 -5.07 -20.38 -2.49
CA GLU A 169 -5.95 -19.92 -1.41
C GLU A 169 -7.44 -19.95 -1.82
N GLU A 170 -7.77 -19.40 -2.98
CA GLU A 170 -9.15 -19.20 -3.43
C GLU A 170 -9.83 -20.50 -3.90
N PHE A 171 -9.11 -21.34 -4.64
CA PHE A 171 -9.69 -22.51 -5.32
C PHE A 171 -9.11 -23.85 -4.87
N GLY A 172 -8.11 -23.84 -3.97
CA GLY A 172 -7.47 -25.06 -3.49
C GLY A 172 -6.64 -25.81 -4.54
N VAL A 173 -6.32 -25.19 -5.68
CA VAL A 173 -5.56 -25.82 -6.77
C VAL A 173 -4.15 -25.25 -6.91
N GLY A 174 -3.16 -26.14 -6.90
CA GLY A 174 -1.75 -25.75 -7.07
C GLY A 174 -1.35 -25.56 -8.54
N LEU A 175 -0.33 -24.75 -8.77
CA LEU A 175 0.28 -24.58 -10.09
C LEU A 175 0.99 -25.88 -10.51
N ARG A 176 0.69 -26.34 -11.73
CA ARG A 176 1.26 -27.56 -12.31
C ARG A 176 2.15 -27.24 -13.51
N ALA A 177 3.08 -28.13 -13.83
CA ALA A 177 4.01 -28.00 -14.97
C ALA A 177 3.96 -29.18 -15.95
N ASP A 178 3.11 -30.16 -15.68
CA ASP A 178 2.94 -31.41 -16.43
C ASP A 178 1.68 -31.42 -17.31
N LEU A 179 1.02 -30.27 -17.44
CA LEU A 179 -0.21 -30.16 -18.21
C LEU A 179 0.10 -30.11 -19.71
N LYS A 180 -0.85 -30.53 -20.56
CA LYS A 180 -0.71 -30.51 -22.03
C LYS A 180 -1.77 -29.62 -22.67
N ASP A 181 -1.38 -28.85 -23.68
CA ASP A 181 -2.34 -28.13 -24.54
C ASP A 181 -3.05 -29.11 -25.50
N SER A 182 -3.96 -28.57 -26.32
CA SER A 182 -4.66 -29.31 -27.37
C SER A 182 -3.72 -29.89 -28.43
N GLU A 183 -2.50 -29.36 -28.56
CA GLU A 183 -1.46 -29.84 -29.47
C GLU A 183 -0.51 -30.86 -28.80
N GLY A 184 -0.75 -31.20 -27.52
CA GLY A 184 0.06 -32.14 -26.75
C GLY A 184 1.36 -31.58 -26.18
N ARG A 185 1.63 -30.27 -26.31
CA ARG A 185 2.80 -29.59 -25.76
C ARG A 185 2.63 -29.36 -24.26
N TYR A 186 3.72 -29.53 -23.52
CA TYR A 186 3.71 -29.27 -22.08
C TYR A 186 3.59 -27.79 -21.77
N LEU A 187 2.78 -27.46 -20.77
CA LEU A 187 2.55 -26.11 -20.28
C LEU A 187 2.42 -26.08 -18.76
N ARG A 188 2.56 -24.86 -18.21
CA ARG A 188 2.28 -24.59 -16.80
C ARG A 188 0.91 -23.94 -16.64
N GLY A 189 0.15 -24.37 -15.63
CA GLY A 189 -1.21 -23.87 -15.42
C GLY A 189 -1.95 -24.57 -14.31
N TRP A 190 -3.27 -24.37 -14.29
CA TRP A 190 -4.20 -24.93 -13.33
C TRP A 190 -5.27 -25.73 -14.06
N LYS A 191 -5.58 -26.92 -13.53
CA LYS A 191 -6.63 -27.79 -14.07
C LYS A 191 -7.95 -27.44 -13.42
N GLY A 192 -9.04 -27.46 -14.19
CA GLY A 192 -10.38 -27.21 -13.69
C GLY A 192 -10.71 -25.73 -13.50
N LEU A 193 -9.91 -24.83 -14.07
CA LEU A 193 -10.14 -23.39 -14.07
C LEU A 193 -10.19 -22.88 -15.52
N ALA A 194 -10.92 -21.81 -15.73
CA ALA A 194 -10.91 -21.03 -16.96
C ALA A 194 -11.00 -19.54 -16.64
N VAL A 195 -10.53 -18.71 -17.58
CA VAL A 195 -10.81 -17.28 -17.58
C VAL A 195 -12.12 -17.07 -18.32
N GLU A 196 -13.09 -16.51 -17.62
CA GLU A 196 -14.30 -15.97 -18.22
C GLU A 196 -13.89 -14.69 -18.96
N GLU A 197 -14.00 -14.68 -20.29
CA GLU A 197 -13.88 -13.41 -21.02
C GLU A 197 -14.92 -12.47 -20.43
N ALA A 198 -14.48 -11.36 -19.85
CA ALA A 198 -15.39 -10.29 -19.44
C ALA A 198 -16.24 -9.96 -20.67
N GLY A 199 -17.51 -10.39 -20.62
CA GLY A 199 -18.41 -10.28 -21.74
C GLY A 199 -18.32 -8.88 -22.31
N ARG A 200 -18.06 -8.79 -23.62
CA ARG A 200 -18.43 -7.62 -24.39
C ARG A 200 -19.89 -7.34 -24.03
N GLY A 201 -20.13 -6.24 -23.34
CA GLY A 201 -21.45 -5.61 -23.34
C GLY A 201 -21.85 -5.28 -24.77
#